data_AF-A0A960ZYK6-F1
#
_entry.id   AF-A0A960ZYK6-F1
#
_cell.length_a   1.000
_cell.length_b   1.000
_cell.length_c   1.000
_cell.angle_alpha   90.00
_cell.angle_beta   90.00
_cell.angle_gamma   90.00
#
_symmetry.space_group_name_H-M   'P 1'
#
loop_
_entity.id
_entity.type
_entity.pdbx_description
1 polymer ?
#
loop_
_entity_poly.entity_id
_entity_poly.type
_entity_poly.pdbx_seq_one_letter_code
_entity_poly.pdbx_strand_id
1 'polypeptide(L)'
;MLVRGVKIGRFIKNRGGFSLLETTLGLVMMGMLGMMLALFFRMGIESFGLTTARAESFNTAQIAMHRITQELMQINNGELLTISPTQIDFVDQNSLATNFRRQDAGDLFQVYRGSSLLANDLSEFSFQYFDASGAEITEFSDPSIVRRVLINFKVVSDNDHGSIELSRSVYFRDYYYTNYQ
;
A
#
# COMPACT_ATOMS: atom_id res chain seq x y z
N MET A 1 84.32 -32.58 36.24
CA MET A 1 83.64 -32.09 35.02
C MET A 1 82.32 -32.82 34.91
N LEU A 2 81.20 -32.12 35.16
CA LEU A 2 79.84 -32.68 35.29
C LEU A 2 79.16 -32.76 33.92
N VAL A 3 78.70 -33.95 33.51
CA VAL A 3 77.74 -34.09 32.40
C VAL A 3 76.36 -34.36 33.00
N ARG A 4 75.52 -33.32 33.02
CA ARG A 4 74.12 -33.38 33.46
C ARG A 4 73.27 -34.05 32.38
N GLY A 5 72.50 -35.06 32.78
CA GLY A 5 71.49 -35.69 31.92
C GLY A 5 70.38 -34.71 31.52
N VAL A 6 70.05 -34.71 30.23
CA VAL A 6 68.91 -33.97 29.66
C VAL A 6 67.63 -34.68 30.09
N LYS A 7 66.83 -34.04 30.96
CA LYS A 7 65.43 -34.45 31.20
C LYS A 7 64.56 -33.87 30.09
N ILE A 8 64.12 -34.71 29.17
CA ILE A 8 63.08 -34.36 28.20
C ILE A 8 61.75 -34.29 28.96
N GLY A 9 61.35 -33.08 29.33
CA GLY A 9 60.05 -32.80 29.93
C GLY A 9 58.95 -33.08 28.91
N ARG A 10 58.23 -34.18 29.10
CA ARG A 10 57.03 -34.53 28.31
C ARG A 10 55.92 -33.56 28.72
N PHE A 11 55.67 -32.52 27.93
CA PHE A 11 54.46 -31.68 28.06
C PHE A 11 53.25 -32.55 27.70
N ILE A 12 52.62 -33.13 28.71
CA ILE A 12 51.31 -33.77 28.56
C ILE A 12 50.30 -32.62 28.38
N LYS A 13 49.92 -32.34 27.13
CA LYS A 13 48.78 -31.49 26.81
C LYS A 13 47.53 -32.19 27.36
N ASN A 14 47.03 -31.73 28.51
CA ASN A 14 45.75 -32.16 29.05
C ASN A 14 44.66 -31.85 28.00
N ARG A 15 44.24 -32.86 27.24
CA ARG A 15 43.04 -32.78 26.41
C ARG A 15 41.87 -33.00 27.36
N GLY A 16 41.41 -31.94 28.01
CA GLY A 16 40.21 -31.99 28.85
C GLY A 16 39.01 -32.40 28.00
N GLY A 17 38.45 -33.58 28.26
CA GLY A 17 37.15 -33.96 27.74
C GLY A 17 36.06 -33.20 28.48
N PHE A 18 35.01 -32.79 27.77
CA PHE A 18 33.86 -32.13 28.39
C PHE A 18 33.18 -33.08 29.39
N SER A 19 32.84 -32.56 30.57
CA SER A 19 32.05 -33.32 31.55
C SER A 19 30.62 -33.53 31.03
N LEU A 20 30.00 -34.67 31.36
CA LEU A 20 28.61 -34.94 30.99
C LEU A 20 27.66 -33.85 31.50
N LEU A 21 27.93 -33.31 32.69
CA LEU A 21 27.18 -32.19 33.27
C LEU A 21 27.35 -30.91 32.44
N GLU A 22 28.55 -30.65 31.93
CA GLU A 22 28.86 -29.45 31.14
C GLU A 22 28.19 -29.52 29.77
N THR A 23 28.23 -30.69 29.11
CA THR A 23 27.55 -30.92 27.84
C THR A 23 26.04 -30.82 27.97
N THR A 24 25.46 -31.37 29.04
CA THR A 24 24.01 -31.27 29.28
C THR A 24 23.57 -29.84 29.60
N LEU A 25 24.33 -29.12 30.44
CA LEU A 25 24.06 -27.71 30.72
C LEU A 25 24.19 -26.84 29.45
N GLY A 26 25.18 -27.10 28.61
CA GLY A 26 25.37 -26.43 27.32
C GLY A 26 24.21 -26.66 26.35
N LEU A 27 23.69 -27.89 26.26
CA LEU A 27 22.52 -28.21 25.43
C LEU A 27 21.26 -27.49 25.92
N VAL A 28 21.05 -27.42 27.23
CA VAL A 28 19.90 -26.70 27.81
C VAL A 28 20.00 -25.20 27.51
N MET A 29 21.17 -24.59 27.68
CA MET A 29 21.36 -23.17 27.35
C MET A 29 21.19 -22.89 25.85
N MET A 30 21.69 -23.77 24.98
CA MET A 30 21.46 -23.64 23.53
C MET A 30 19.98 -23.76 23.16
N GLY A 31 19.22 -24.65 23.82
CA GLY A 31 17.77 -24.75 23.64
C GLY A 31 17.03 -23.48 24.05
N MET A 32 17.41 -22.87 25.17
CA MET A 32 16.84 -21.59 25.62
C MET A 32 17.14 -20.46 24.62
N LEU A 33 18.39 -20.35 24.16
CA LEU A 33 18.77 -19.36 23.14
C LEU A 33 18.02 -19.59 21.82
N GLY A 34 17.86 -20.84 21.40
CA GLY A 34 17.11 -21.20 20.21
C GLY A 34 15.64 -20.75 20.28
N MET A 35 14.99 -20.93 21.44
CA MET A 35 13.61 -20.47 21.64
C MET A 35 13.49 -18.94 21.58
N MET A 36 14.42 -18.20 22.20
CA MET A 36 14.42 -16.73 22.12
C MET A 36 14.59 -16.25 20.68
N LEU A 37 15.54 -16.83 19.94
CA LEU A 37 15.76 -16.50 18.53
C LEU A 37 14.52 -16.79 17.67
N ALA A 38 13.84 -17.91 17.91
CA ALA A 38 12.61 -18.26 17.19
C ALA A 38 11.51 -17.20 17.36
N LEU A 39 11.34 -16.66 18.58
CA LEU A 39 10.38 -15.58 18.84
C LEU A 39 10.77 -14.28 18.11
N PHE A 40 12.06 -13.92 18.13
CA PHE A 40 12.55 -12.75 17.40
C PHE A 40 12.35 -12.87 15.88
N PHE A 41 12.63 -14.03 15.29
CA PHE A 41 12.40 -14.26 13.87
C PHE A 41 10.92 -14.17 13.51
N ARG A 42 10.03 -14.70 14.35
CA ARG A 42 8.59 -14.63 14.13
C ARG A 42 8.09 -13.18 14.07
N MET A 43 8.47 -12.35 15.05
CA MET A 43 8.12 -10.92 15.03
C MET A 43 8.67 -10.20 13.80
N GLY A 44 9.92 -10.51 13.41
CA GLY A 44 10.53 -9.92 12.23
C GLY A 44 9.79 -10.24 10.94
N ILE A 45 9.38 -11.51 10.76
CA ILE A 45 8.63 -11.96 9.59
C ILE A 45 7.24 -11.33 9.54
N GLU A 46 6.51 -11.32 10.68
CA GLU A 46 5.18 -10.72 10.78
C GLU A 46 5.23 -9.21 10.47
N SER A 47 6.21 -8.49 11.03
CA SER A 47 6.40 -7.06 10.75
C SER A 47 6.76 -6.77 9.29
N PHE A 48 7.57 -7.62 8.68
CA PHE A 48 7.95 -7.48 7.27
C PHE A 48 6.74 -7.70 6.35
N GLY A 49 5.99 -8.79 6.57
CA GLY A 49 4.79 -9.10 5.79
C GLY A 49 3.76 -7.98 5.86
N LEU A 50 3.53 -7.42 7.05
CA LEU A 50 2.63 -6.28 7.24
C LEU A 50 3.07 -5.05 6.44
N THR A 51 4.36 -4.74 6.47
CA THR A 51 4.91 -3.56 5.76
C THR A 51 4.77 -3.72 4.25
N THR A 52 5.05 -4.91 3.73
CA THR A 52 4.93 -5.21 2.29
C THR A 52 3.49 -5.15 1.82
N ALA A 53 2.55 -5.76 2.54
CA ALA A 53 1.14 -5.73 2.17
C ALA A 53 0.58 -4.29 2.12
N ARG A 54 0.91 -3.46 3.12
CA ARG A 54 0.53 -2.04 3.12
C ARG A 54 1.12 -1.27 1.95
N ALA A 55 2.39 -1.52 1.63
CA ALA A 55 3.05 -0.85 0.52
C ALA A 55 2.42 -1.23 -0.82
N GLU A 56 2.01 -2.49 -0.98
CA GLU A 56 1.34 -2.99 -2.18
C GLU A 56 -0.05 -2.38 -2.36
N SER A 57 -0.91 -2.41 -1.32
CA SER A 57 -2.25 -1.81 -1.39
C SER A 57 -2.19 -0.31 -1.64
N PHE A 58 -1.23 0.39 -1.01
CA PHE A 58 -1.00 1.81 -1.25
C PHE A 58 -0.56 2.09 -2.68
N ASN A 59 0.37 1.31 -3.22
CA ASN A 59 0.87 1.48 -4.59
C ASN A 59 -0.26 1.26 -5.60
N THR A 60 -1.07 0.21 -5.43
CA THR A 60 -2.26 -0.05 -6.26
C THR A 60 -3.24 1.12 -6.23
N ALA A 61 -3.54 1.67 -5.04
CA ALA A 61 -4.42 2.83 -4.92
C ALA A 61 -3.83 4.09 -5.57
N GLN A 62 -2.53 4.32 -5.45
CA GLN A 62 -1.85 5.44 -6.11
C GLN A 62 -1.87 5.31 -7.63
N ILE A 63 -1.65 4.11 -8.17
CA ILE A 63 -1.74 3.84 -9.62
C ILE A 63 -3.17 4.08 -10.10
N ALA A 64 -4.18 3.59 -9.38
CA ALA A 64 -5.58 3.81 -9.72
C ALA A 64 -5.93 5.31 -9.69
N MET A 65 -5.56 6.03 -8.63
CA MET A 65 -5.77 7.47 -8.50
C MET A 65 -5.08 8.26 -9.62
N HIS A 66 -3.83 7.89 -9.94
CA HIS A 66 -3.08 8.50 -11.03
C HIS A 66 -3.79 8.29 -12.36
N ARG A 67 -4.22 7.06 -12.66
CA ARG A 67 -4.94 6.74 -13.90
C ARG A 67 -6.25 7.49 -14.00
N ILE A 68 -7.09 7.48 -12.96
CA ILE A 68 -8.35 8.23 -12.93
C ILE A 68 -8.08 9.71 -13.19
N THR A 69 -7.09 10.27 -12.50
CA THR A 69 -6.72 11.68 -12.71
C THR A 69 -6.30 11.96 -14.14
N GLN A 70 -5.38 11.16 -14.70
CA GLN A 70 -4.87 11.38 -16.04
C GLN A 70 -5.99 11.33 -17.08
N GLU A 71 -6.89 10.35 -16.97
CA GLU A 71 -8.02 10.24 -17.89
C GLU A 71 -9.03 11.39 -17.72
N LEU A 72 -9.36 11.77 -16.47
CA LEU A 72 -10.24 12.92 -16.23
C LEU A 72 -9.61 14.25 -16.66
N MET A 73 -8.28 14.40 -16.63
CA MET A 73 -7.62 15.60 -17.16
C MET A 73 -7.70 15.70 -18.69
N GLN A 74 -7.93 14.58 -19.38
CA GLN A 74 -7.98 14.54 -20.84
C GLN A 74 -9.38 14.81 -21.39
N ILE A 75 -10.43 14.61 -20.58
CA ILE A 75 -11.79 14.85 -21.01
C ILE A 75 -12.11 16.35 -21.09
N ASN A 76 -12.87 16.69 -22.11
CA ASN A 76 -13.56 17.97 -22.24
C ASN A 76 -14.90 17.93 -21.51
N ASN A 77 -15.47 19.10 -21.25
CA ASN A 77 -16.76 19.16 -20.58
C ASN A 77 -17.89 18.51 -21.38
N GLY A 78 -17.85 18.63 -22.72
CA GLY A 78 -18.81 17.95 -23.61
C GLY A 78 -18.67 16.41 -23.66
N GLU A 79 -17.60 15.85 -23.10
CA GLU A 79 -17.36 14.41 -23.03
C GLU A 79 -17.78 13.83 -21.67
N LEU A 80 -18.06 14.67 -20.67
CA LEU A 80 -18.67 14.23 -19.42
C LEU A 80 -20.16 13.94 -19.68
N LEU A 81 -20.60 12.74 -19.31
CA LEU A 81 -22.00 12.30 -19.49
C LEU A 81 -22.78 12.44 -18.19
N THR A 82 -22.28 11.84 -17.12
CA THR A 82 -22.87 11.94 -15.78
C THR A 82 -21.79 11.90 -14.70
N ILE A 83 -22.11 12.47 -13.54
CA ILE A 83 -21.29 12.32 -12.33
C ILE A 83 -22.19 12.13 -11.10
N SER A 84 -21.75 11.25 -10.22
CA SER A 84 -22.34 10.98 -8.91
C SER A 84 -21.20 10.73 -7.92
N PRO A 85 -21.48 10.68 -6.60
CA PRO A 85 -20.45 10.41 -5.61
C PRO A 85 -19.70 9.09 -5.80
N THR A 86 -20.22 8.13 -6.56
CA THR A 86 -19.63 6.79 -6.70
C THR A 86 -19.33 6.40 -8.14
N GLN A 87 -19.70 7.24 -9.11
CA GLN A 87 -19.57 6.93 -10.53
C GLN A 87 -19.42 8.20 -11.36
N ILE A 88 -18.53 8.15 -12.35
CA ILE A 88 -18.40 9.16 -13.42
C ILE A 88 -18.49 8.43 -14.75
N ASP A 89 -19.46 8.80 -15.58
CA ASP A 89 -19.60 8.35 -16.96
C ASP A 89 -19.07 9.42 -17.92
N PHE A 90 -18.23 9.03 -18.87
CA PHE A 90 -17.61 9.94 -19.82
C PHE A 90 -17.25 9.24 -21.14
N VAL A 91 -16.99 10.04 -22.17
CA VAL A 91 -16.42 9.59 -23.44
C VAL A 91 -14.91 9.72 -23.35
N ASP A 92 -14.18 8.62 -23.59
CA ASP A 92 -12.73 8.63 -23.55
C ASP A 92 -12.09 9.20 -24.83
N GLN A 93 -10.76 9.34 -24.83
CA GLN A 93 -9.98 9.84 -25.97
C GLN A 93 -10.14 9.03 -27.27
N ASN A 94 -10.70 7.81 -27.21
CA ASN A 94 -10.98 6.97 -28.36
C ASN A 94 -12.45 7.10 -28.82
N SER A 95 -13.17 8.09 -28.30
CA SER A 95 -14.60 8.32 -28.54
C SER A 95 -15.49 7.16 -28.06
N LEU A 96 -15.06 6.41 -27.03
CA LEU A 96 -15.85 5.32 -26.44
C LEU A 96 -16.44 5.76 -25.09
N ALA A 97 -17.72 5.51 -24.90
CA ALA A 97 -18.36 5.70 -23.60
C ALA A 97 -17.82 4.68 -22.59
N THR A 98 -17.36 5.18 -21.45
CA THR A 98 -16.79 4.39 -20.34
C THR A 98 -17.15 5.05 -19.01
N ASN A 99 -16.74 4.41 -17.92
CA ASN A 99 -16.90 4.97 -16.59
C ASN A 99 -15.80 4.59 -15.63
N PHE A 100 -15.68 5.41 -14.59
CA PHE A 100 -15.14 4.99 -13.31
C PHE A 100 -16.30 4.74 -12.37
N ARG A 101 -16.38 3.55 -11.77
CA ARG A 101 -17.44 3.23 -10.81
C ARG A 101 -16.93 2.48 -9.61
N ARG A 102 -17.56 2.75 -8.48
CA ARG A 102 -17.49 1.94 -7.26
C ARG A 102 -18.38 0.71 -7.40
N GLN A 103 -17.92 -0.41 -6.86
CA GLN A 103 -18.72 -1.59 -6.64
C GLN A 103 -18.47 -2.10 -5.22
N ASP A 104 -19.53 -2.48 -4.53
CA ASP A 104 -19.44 -3.00 -3.18
C ASP A 104 -18.91 -4.45 -3.18
N ALA A 105 -18.02 -4.75 -2.24
CA ALA A 105 -17.35 -6.03 -2.07
C ALA A 105 -17.34 -6.39 -0.57
N GLY A 106 -18.53 -6.64 -0.02
CA GLY A 106 -18.71 -6.81 1.43
C GLY A 106 -18.64 -5.48 2.16
N ASP A 107 -17.77 -5.38 3.17
CA ASP A 107 -17.52 -4.13 3.92
C ASP A 107 -16.53 -3.19 3.22
N LEU A 108 -15.96 -3.63 2.09
CA LEU A 108 -14.99 -2.89 1.30
C LEU A 108 -15.55 -2.59 -0.09
N PHE A 109 -14.82 -1.78 -0.84
CA PHE A 109 -15.16 -1.32 -2.17
C PHE A 109 -14.08 -1.68 -3.19
N GLN A 110 -14.52 -1.86 -4.42
CA GLN A 110 -13.70 -2.03 -5.60
C GLN A 110 -13.99 -0.89 -6.58
N VAL A 111 -12.96 -0.46 -7.31
CA VAL A 111 -13.07 0.60 -8.32
C VAL A 111 -12.76 0.01 -9.69
N TYR A 112 -13.65 0.27 -10.64
CA TYR A 112 -13.55 -0.24 -12.00
C TYR A 112 -13.42 0.91 -12.99
N ARG A 113 -12.69 0.65 -14.08
CA ARG A 113 -12.77 1.38 -15.35
C ARG A 113 -13.49 0.52 -16.37
N GLY A 114 -14.74 0.82 -16.70
CA GLY A 114 -15.54 -0.05 -17.56
C GLY A 114 -15.63 -1.46 -16.94
N SER A 115 -15.06 -2.49 -17.56
CA SER A 115 -15.00 -3.84 -16.98
C SER A 115 -13.68 -4.17 -16.25
N SER A 116 -12.69 -3.28 -16.30
CA SER A 116 -11.36 -3.53 -15.73
C SER A 116 -11.30 -3.08 -14.27
N LEU A 117 -10.90 -3.98 -13.37
CA LEU A 117 -10.59 -3.62 -11.98
C LEU A 117 -9.37 -2.68 -11.95
N LEU A 118 -9.46 -1.59 -11.18
CA LEU A 118 -8.36 -0.64 -10.95
C LEU A 118 -7.79 -0.74 -9.55
N ALA A 119 -8.65 -0.84 -8.55
CA ALA A 119 -8.27 -0.95 -7.15
C ALA A 119 -9.32 -1.75 -6.37
N ASN A 120 -8.87 -2.42 -5.33
CA ASN A 120 -9.65 -3.20 -4.38
C ASN A 120 -9.29 -2.80 -2.95
N ASP A 121 -10.01 -3.38 -1.99
CA ASP A 121 -9.77 -3.24 -0.55
C ASP A 121 -9.82 -1.78 -0.06
N LEU A 122 -10.76 -1.02 -0.63
CA LEU A 122 -11.02 0.36 -0.23
C LEU A 122 -12.14 0.41 0.80
N SER A 123 -11.93 1.12 1.91
CA SER A 123 -13.02 1.53 2.81
C SER A 123 -13.76 2.77 2.34
N GLU A 124 -13.17 3.55 1.44
CA GLU A 124 -13.81 4.74 0.90
C GLU A 124 -13.38 4.96 -0.54
N PHE A 125 -14.36 5.28 -1.37
CA PHE A 125 -14.16 5.84 -2.69
C PHE A 125 -15.31 6.80 -2.94
N SER A 126 -14.98 8.06 -3.19
CA SER A 126 -15.98 9.09 -3.47
C SER A 126 -15.49 10.15 -4.44
N PHE A 127 -16.45 10.71 -5.18
CA PHE A 127 -16.28 11.92 -5.97
C PHE A 127 -17.06 13.06 -5.34
N GLN A 128 -16.41 14.22 -5.22
CA GLN A 128 -17.06 15.50 -4.98
C GLN A 128 -16.77 16.38 -6.18
N TYR A 129 -17.74 17.18 -6.60
CA TYR A 129 -17.63 17.94 -7.84
C TYR A 129 -18.11 19.37 -7.62
N PHE A 130 -17.44 20.30 -8.28
CA PHE A 130 -17.55 21.73 -7.99
C PHE A 130 -17.81 22.54 -9.24
N ASP A 131 -18.53 23.64 -9.08
CA ASP A 131 -18.84 24.60 -10.12
C ASP A 131 -17.72 25.64 -10.33
N ALA A 132 -17.97 26.65 -11.16
CA ALA A 132 -17.03 27.72 -11.45
C ALA A 132 -16.78 28.69 -10.29
N SER A 133 -17.69 28.76 -9.33
CA SER A 133 -17.52 29.55 -8.10
C SER A 133 -16.73 28.80 -7.02
N GLY A 134 -16.47 27.50 -7.24
CA GLY A 134 -15.85 26.61 -6.27
C GLY A 134 -16.84 26.03 -5.26
N ALA A 135 -18.15 26.22 -5.46
CA ALA A 135 -19.18 25.60 -4.66
C ALA A 135 -19.34 24.12 -5.03
N GLU A 136 -19.56 23.27 -4.03
CA GLU A 136 -19.85 21.86 -4.25
C GLU A 136 -21.25 21.72 -4.88
N ILE A 137 -21.32 20.93 -5.94
CA ILE A 137 -22.57 20.58 -6.61
C ILE A 137 -23.09 19.32 -5.92
N THR A 138 -24.21 19.44 -5.20
CA THR A 138 -24.83 18.32 -4.48
C THR A 138 -25.83 17.55 -5.36
N GLU A 139 -26.40 18.20 -6.36
CA GLU A 139 -27.32 17.61 -7.33
C GLU A 139 -26.83 17.86 -8.75
N PHE A 140 -26.46 16.78 -9.44
CA PHE A 140 -26.03 16.84 -10.82
C PHE A 140 -27.22 17.11 -11.76
N SER A 141 -27.14 18.19 -12.52
CA SER A 141 -28.17 18.58 -13.50
C SER A 141 -27.64 18.70 -14.93
N ASP A 142 -26.40 19.15 -15.10
CA ASP A 142 -25.76 19.37 -16.39
C ASP A 142 -24.25 19.09 -16.28
N PRO A 143 -23.64 18.32 -17.21
CA PRO A 143 -22.19 18.25 -17.31
C PRO A 143 -21.53 19.63 -17.36
N SER A 144 -22.13 20.56 -18.09
CA SER A 144 -21.56 21.86 -18.45
C SER A 144 -21.25 22.77 -17.25
N ILE A 145 -21.78 22.49 -16.06
CA ILE A 145 -21.52 23.25 -14.83
C ILE A 145 -20.32 22.72 -14.04
N VAL A 146 -19.90 21.47 -14.27
CA VAL A 146 -18.80 20.86 -13.53
C VAL A 146 -17.46 21.41 -14.01
N ARG A 147 -16.61 21.82 -13.07
CA ARG A 147 -15.27 22.41 -13.35
C ARG A 147 -14.14 21.60 -12.75
N ARG A 148 -14.39 21.06 -11.56
CA ARG A 148 -13.39 20.38 -10.75
C ARG A 148 -14.02 19.17 -10.08
N VAL A 149 -13.26 18.08 -10.03
CA VAL A 149 -13.63 16.86 -9.31
C VAL A 149 -12.55 16.57 -8.27
N LEU A 150 -12.96 16.44 -7.01
CA LEU A 150 -12.14 15.88 -5.94
C LEU A 150 -12.44 14.39 -5.83
N ILE A 151 -11.39 13.59 -5.86
CA ILE A 151 -11.43 12.14 -5.77
C ILE A 151 -10.85 11.77 -4.41
N ASN A 152 -11.58 10.98 -3.63
CA ASN A 152 -11.11 10.47 -2.33
C ASN A 152 -11.02 8.95 -2.38
N PHE A 153 -9.92 8.42 -1.84
CA PHE A 153 -9.64 7.00 -1.65
C PHE A 153 -9.26 6.79 -0.19
N LYS A 154 -9.76 5.73 0.42
CA LYS A 154 -9.27 5.27 1.72
C LYS A 154 -9.02 3.77 1.68
N VAL A 155 -7.76 3.38 1.70
CA VAL A 155 -7.32 1.99 1.70
C VAL A 155 -7.24 1.51 3.14
N VAL A 156 -7.78 0.32 3.42
CA VAL A 156 -7.62 -0.33 4.72
C VAL A 156 -6.50 -1.35 4.63
N SER A 157 -5.59 -1.31 5.59
CA SER A 157 -4.67 -2.42 5.81
C SER A 157 -5.39 -3.54 6.53
N ASP A 158 -5.20 -4.79 6.09
CA ASP A 158 -5.63 -5.97 6.85
C ASP A 158 -5.19 -5.86 8.32
N ASN A 159 -6.10 -6.22 9.24
CA ASN A 159 -5.90 -6.31 10.69
C ASN A 159 -5.85 -4.98 11.48
N ASP A 160 -6.74 -4.02 11.17
CA ASP A 160 -6.96 -2.78 11.96
C ASP A 160 -5.69 -1.93 12.17
N HIS A 161 -4.87 -1.98 11.15
CA HIS A 161 -3.49 -1.52 11.19
C HIS A 161 -3.35 -0.05 10.76
N GLY A 162 -4.49 0.64 10.67
CA GLY A 162 -4.63 1.99 10.15
C GLY A 162 -5.10 1.99 8.70
N SER A 163 -5.63 3.14 8.28
CA SER A 163 -6.05 3.41 6.92
C SER A 163 -5.15 4.47 6.28
N ILE A 164 -4.95 4.37 4.97
CA ILE A 164 -4.26 5.42 4.20
C ILE A 164 -5.28 6.14 3.34
N GLU A 165 -5.36 7.45 3.51
CA GLU A 165 -6.23 8.32 2.74
C GLU A 165 -5.45 9.01 1.61
N LEU A 166 -6.06 9.04 0.44
CA LEU A 166 -5.52 9.64 -0.78
C LEU A 166 -6.61 10.52 -1.39
N SER A 167 -6.36 11.82 -1.43
CA SER A 167 -7.28 12.78 -2.04
C SER A 167 -6.58 13.52 -3.17
N ARG A 168 -7.27 13.69 -4.30
CA ARG A 168 -6.74 14.43 -5.44
C ARG A 168 -7.82 15.22 -6.14
N SER A 169 -7.54 16.52 -6.31
CA SER A 169 -8.39 17.40 -7.09
C SER A 169 -7.92 17.45 -8.54
N VAL A 170 -8.88 17.42 -9.46
CA VAL A 170 -8.66 17.39 -10.91
C VAL A 170 -9.55 18.42 -11.58
N TYR A 171 -8.99 19.16 -12.53
CA TYR A 171 -9.75 20.03 -13.43
C TYR A 171 -9.83 19.36 -14.80
N PHE A 172 -10.98 19.44 -15.45
CA PHE A 172 -11.12 19.01 -16.84
C PHE A 172 -10.28 19.89 -17.76
N ARG A 173 -9.95 19.38 -18.96
CA ARG A 173 -8.99 20.00 -19.88
C ARG A 173 -9.34 21.47 -20.20
N ASP A 174 -10.62 21.72 -20.45
CA ASP A 174 -11.15 23.05 -20.80
C ASP A 174 -10.93 24.10 -19.69
N TYR A 175 -10.79 23.66 -18.44
CA TYR A 175 -10.66 24.54 -17.26
C TYR A 175 -9.28 24.54 -16.62
N TYR A 176 -8.36 23.71 -17.14
CA TYR A 176 -7.01 23.66 -16.62
C TYR A 176 -6.25 24.97 -16.87
N TYR A 177 -6.47 25.61 -18.02
CA TYR A 177 -5.73 26.80 -18.45
C TYR A 177 -6.39 28.13 -18.06
N THR A 178 -7.66 28.13 -17.67
CA THR A 178 -8.40 29.35 -17.30
C THR A 178 -8.07 29.84 -15.90
N ASN A 179 -7.46 29.01 -15.05
CA ASN A 179 -7.04 29.38 -13.69
C ASN A 179 -5.62 30.00 -13.62
N TYR A 180 -4.93 30.18 -14.76
CA TYR A 180 -3.59 30.78 -14.83
C TYR A 180 -3.57 32.16 -15.52
N GLN A 181 -4.72 32.82 -15.65
CA GLN A 181 -4.85 34.21 -16.09
C GLN A 181 -5.30 35.09 -14.92
#